data_AF-T1K0N4-F1
#
_entry.id   AF-T1K0N4-F1
#
_cell.length_a   1.000
_cell.length_b   1.000
_cell.length_c   1.000
_cell.angle_alpha   90.00
_cell.angle_beta   90.00
_cell.angle_gamma   90.00
#
_symmetry.space_group_name_H-M   'P 1'
#
loop_
_entity.id
_entity.type
_entity.pdbx_description
1 polymer ?
#
loop_
_entity_poly.entity_id
_entity_poly.type
_entity_poly.pdbx_seq_one_letter_code
_entity_poly.pdbx_strand_id
1 'polypeptide(L)'
;MMSNLALAGFMTEQTWPFYVSLILASLRLLSITRTLDINNPRNCGQKFKDNVLVGYILFCGICLSTMIKPQKEKENKEILIE
;
A
#
# COMPACT_ATOMS: atom_id res chain seq x y z
N MET A 1 -6.47 -2.27 9.02
CA MET A 1 -5.90 -1.28 8.08
C MET A 1 -5.76 -1.85 6.67
N MET A 2 -5.00 -2.94 6.49
CA MET A 2 -4.71 -3.50 5.16
C MET A 2 -5.95 -3.93 4.37
N SER A 3 -6.95 -4.52 5.04
CA SER A 3 -8.24 -4.88 4.42
C SER A 3 -9.03 -3.68 3.89
N ASN A 4 -9.13 -2.60 4.67
CA ASN A 4 -9.79 -1.37 4.24
C ASN A 4 -9.04 -0.69 3.08
N LEU A 5 -7.70 -0.73 3.09
CA LEU A 5 -6.89 -0.23 1.98
C LEU A 5 -7.10 -1.06 0.71
N ALA A 6 -7.18 -2.38 0.83
CA ALA A 6 -7.48 -3.25 -0.31
C ALA A 6 -8.88 -2.94 -0.88
N LEU A 7 -9.89 -2.75 -0.03
CA LEU A 7 -11.23 -2.34 -0.45
C LEU A 7 -11.22 -0.96 -1.13
N ALA A 8 -10.49 0.01 -0.59
CA ALA A 8 -10.34 1.33 -1.20
C ALA A 8 -9.64 1.25 -2.57
N GLY A 9 -8.61 0.41 -2.71
CA GLY A 9 -7.94 0.15 -3.99
C GLY A 9 -8.88 -0.51 -5.01
N PHE A 10 -9.75 -1.41 -4.55
CA PHE A 10 -10.76 -2.03 -5.39
C PHE A 10 -11.81 -1.02 -5.87
N MET A 11 -12.34 -0.19 -4.96
CA MET A 11 -13.31 0.87 -5.30
C MET A 11 -12.74 1.94 -6.22
N THR A 12 -11.44 2.18 -6.15
CA THR A 12 -10.74 3.17 -6.98
C THR A 12 -10.09 2.56 -8.22
N GLU A 13 -10.31 1.28 -8.52
CA GLU A 13 -9.71 0.54 -9.65
C GLU A 13 -8.20 0.81 -9.78
N GLN A 14 -7.51 0.68 -8.67
CA GLN A 14 -6.10 1.03 -8.58
C GLN A 14 -5.23 -0.03 -9.27
N THR A 15 -4.12 0.36 -9.90
CA THR A 15 -3.30 -0.54 -10.74
C THR A 15 -2.42 -1.50 -9.91
N TRP A 16 -1.79 -2.48 -10.58
CA TRP A 16 -0.95 -3.51 -9.95
C TRP A 16 0.11 -3.02 -8.92
N PRO A 17 0.78 -1.85 -9.07
CA PRO A 17 1.80 -1.41 -8.12
C PRO A 17 1.24 -1.14 -6.72
N PHE A 18 -0.05 -0.74 -6.63
CA PHE A 18 -0.73 -0.54 -5.37
C PHE A 18 -0.83 -1.86 -4.59
N TYR A 19 -1.30 -2.94 -5.24
CA TYR A 19 -1.44 -4.24 -4.59
C TYR A 19 -0.08 -4.84 -4.17
N VAL A 20 0.97 -4.64 -4.97
CA VAL A 20 2.34 -5.03 -4.60
C VAL A 20 2.79 -4.31 -3.34
N SER A 21 2.59 -2.99 -3.26
CA SER A 21 2.93 -2.21 -2.06
C SER A 21 2.16 -2.67 -0.82
N LEU A 22 0.90 -3.09 -1.00
CA LEU A 22 0.01 -3.60 0.05
C LEU A 22 0.51 -4.93 0.62
N ILE A 23 1.00 -5.83 -0.24
CA ILE A 23 1.61 -7.10 0.16
C ILE A 23 2.92 -6.84 0.91
N LEU A 24 3.80 -5.98 0.38
CA LEU A 24 5.08 -5.64 1.01
C LEU A 24 4.90 -5.02 2.39
N ALA A 25 3.96 -4.06 2.52
CA ALA A 25 3.59 -3.45 3.78
C ALA A 25 3.07 -4.50 4.79
N SER A 26 2.24 -5.44 4.33
CA SER A 26 1.70 -6.51 5.18
C SER A 26 2.80 -7.47 5.68
N LEU A 27 3.73 -7.86 4.81
CA LEU A 27 4.87 -8.71 5.18
C LEU A 27 5.77 -8.02 6.20
N ARG A 28 6.03 -6.72 6.01
CA ARG A 28 6.86 -5.94 6.94
C ARG A 28 6.20 -5.86 8.32
N LEU A 29 4.90 -5.57 8.38
CA LEU A 29 4.14 -5.57 9.63
C LEU A 29 4.17 -6.93 10.32
N LEU A 30 3.94 -8.02 9.58
CA LEU A 30 4.00 -9.38 10.13
C LEU A 30 5.36 -9.71 10.74
N SER A 31 6.46 -9.33 10.07
CA SER A 31 7.81 -9.53 10.59
C SER A 31 8.06 -8.75 11.88
N ILE A 32 7.58 -7.51 11.96
CA ILE A 32 7.68 -6.69 13.17
C ILE A 32 6.86 -7.29 14.30
N THR A 33 5.60 -7.66 14.07
CA THR A 33 4.72 -8.25 15.08
C THR A 33 5.27 -9.57 15.62
N ARG A 34 5.92 -10.39 14.78
CA ARG A 34 6.55 -11.65 15.21
C ARG A 34 7.80 -11.46 16.08
N THR A 35 8.51 -10.35 15.91
CA THR A 35 9.79 -10.07 16.61
C THR A 35 9.64 -9.03 17.72
N LEU A 36 8.41 -8.56 17.95
CA LEU A 36 8.10 -7.57 18.97
C LEU A 36 8.12 -8.21 20.35
N ASP A 37 8.97 -7.70 21.23
CA ASP A 37 8.94 -8.01 22.66
C ASP A 37 8.27 -6.85 23.42
N ILE A 38 7.07 -7.10 23.93
CA ILE A 38 6.24 -6.11 24.64
C ILE A 38 6.76 -5.88 26.06
N ASN A 39 7.49 -6.84 26.64
CA ASN A 39 8.02 -6.73 28.00
C ASN A 39 9.29 -5.86 28.06
N ASN A 40 9.89 -5.55 26.91
CA ASN A 40 11.06 -4.68 26.81
C ASN A 40 10.70 -3.34 26.13
N PRO A 41 10.53 -2.24 26.89
CA PRO A 41 10.08 -0.96 26.34
C PRO A 41 11.07 -0.37 25.32
N ARG A 42 12.36 -0.68 25.43
CA ARG A 42 13.39 -0.23 24.47
C ARG A 42 13.22 -0.91 23.11
N ASN A 43 12.99 -2.22 23.11
CA ASN A 43 12.77 -2.99 21.89
C ASN A 43 11.42 -2.64 21.24
N CYS A 44 10.37 -2.52 22.06
CA CYS A 44 9.03 -2.11 21.62
C CYS A 44 9.04 -0.74 20.91
N GLY A 45 9.67 0.27 21.53
CA GLY A 45 9.76 1.61 20.93
C GLY A 45 10.57 1.65 19.63
N GLN A 46 11.62 0.83 19.51
CA GLN A 46 12.44 0.77 18.30
C GLN A 46 11.67 0.11 17.14
N LYS A 47 11.00 -1.02 17.40
CA LYS A 47 10.13 -1.70 16.43
C LYS A 47 8.92 -0.87 16.02
N PHE A 48 8.41 -0.01 16.93
CA PHE A 48 7.36 0.93 16.61
C PHE A 48 7.82 2.01 15.62
N LYS A 49 9.03 2.56 15.79
CA LYS A 49 9.61 3.54 14.85
C LYS A 49 9.82 2.95 13.46
N ASP A 50 10.15 1.66 13.37
CA ASP A 50 10.29 0.97 12.08
C ASP A 50 8.99 0.93 11.25
N ASN A 51 7.82 1.19 11.85
CA ASN A 51 6.54 1.28 11.16
C ASN A 51 6.47 2.47 10.17
N VAL A 52 7.35 3.48 10.33
CA VAL A 52 7.48 4.59 9.36
C VAL A 52 7.76 4.06 7.95
N LEU A 53 8.54 2.98 7.83
CA LEU A 53 8.85 2.36 6.53
C LEU A 53 7.60 1.79 5.85
N VAL A 54 6.64 1.27 6.63
CA VAL A 54 5.36 0.76 6.12
C VAL A 54 4.57 1.91 5.47
N GLY A 55 4.56 3.08 6.10
CA GLY A 55 3.96 4.29 5.54
C GLY A 55 4.60 4.72 4.22
N TYR A 56 5.94 4.73 4.15
CA TYR A 56 6.66 5.04 2.90
C TYR A 56 6.36 4.05 1.77
N ILE A 57 6.31 2.74 2.06
CA ILE A 57 5.97 1.71 1.05
C ILE A 57 4.59 1.98 0.46
N LEU A 58 3.59 2.23 1.32
CA LEU A 58 2.22 2.48 0.89
C LEU A 58 2.11 3.78 0.08
N PHE A 59 2.76 4.85 0.54
CA PHE A 59 2.76 6.14 -0.16
C PHE A 59 3.36 6.02 -1.57
N CYS A 60 4.55 5.41 -1.69
CA CYS A 60 5.17 5.17 -2.99
C CYS A 60 4.29 4.30 -3.89
N GLY A 61 3.67 3.23 -3.35
CA GLY A 61 2.76 2.38 -4.11
C GLY A 61 1.55 3.11 -4.67
N ILE A 62 0.93 4.00 -3.87
CA ILE A 62 -0.20 4.82 -4.30
C ILE A 62 0.23 5.83 -5.38
N CYS A 63 1.35 6.51 -5.19
CA CYS A 63 1.87 7.47 -6.18
C CYS A 63 2.19 6.79 -7.51
N LEU A 64 2.95 5.69 -7.48
CA LEU A 64 3.31 4.93 -8.69
C LEU A 64 2.08 4.38 -9.39
N SER A 65 1.13 3.83 -8.62
CA SER A 65 -0.10 3.29 -9.18
C SER A 65 -0.93 4.38 -9.87
N THR A 66 -1.01 5.56 -9.27
CA THR A 66 -1.73 6.72 -9.83
C THR A 66 -1.06 7.25 -11.10
N MET A 67 0.29 7.26 -11.16
CA MET A 67 1.02 7.66 -12.36
C MET A 67 0.82 6.70 -13.54
N ILE A 68 0.69 5.41 -13.26
CA ILE A 68 0.48 4.36 -14.28
C ILE A 68 -0.99 4.22 -14.66
N LYS A 69 -1.92 4.66 -13.80
CA LYS A 69 -3.35 4.49 -14.04
C LYS A 69 -3.77 5.26 -15.30
N PRO A 70 -4.31 4.58 -16.33
CA PRO A 70 -4.87 5.26 -17.49
C PRO A 70 -6.06 6.12 -17.04
N GLN A 71 -6.10 7.37 -17.51
CA GLN A 71 -7.24 8.25 -17.28
C GLN A 71 -8.45 7.64 -18.01
N LYS A 72 -9.51 7.30 -17.27
CA LYS A 72 -10.77 6.78 -17.84
C LYS A 72 -11.35 7.64 -18.97
N GLU A 73 -10.95 8.92 -19.05
CA GLU A 73 -11.34 9.83 -20.12
C GLU A 73 -10.76 9.49 -21.51
N LYS A 74 -9.65 8.73 -21.58
CA LYS A 74 -9.07 8.32 -22.88
C LYS A 74 -9.75 7.08 -23.47
N GLU A 75 -10.15 6.13 -22.63
CA GLU A 75 -10.81 4.89 -23.04
C GLU A 75 -12.19 5.16 -23.69
N ASN A 76 -12.95 6.11 -23.12
CA ASN A 76 -14.26 6.49 -23.67
C ASN A 76 -14.17 7.34 -24.96
N LYS A 77 -13.01 7.92 -25.28
CA LYS A 77 -12.79 8.62 -26.55
C LYS A 77 -12.39 7.66 -27.68
N GLU A 78 -11.64 6.60 -27.40
CA GLU A 78 -11.31 5.60 -28.43
C GLU A 78 -12.54 4.76 -28.82
N ILE A 79 -13.41 4.40 -27.86
CA ILE A 79 -14.66 3.65 -28.15
C ILE A 79 -15.70 4.50 -28.90
N LEU A 80 -15.61 5.83 -28.84
CA LEU A 80 -16.54 6.74 -29.55
C LEU A 80 -16.03 7.13 -30.96
N ILE A 81 -14.83 6.68 -31.35
CA ILE A 81 -14.20 6.99 -32.63
C ILE A 81 -14.08 5.74 -33.53
N GLU A 82 -14.27 4.53 -32.99
CA GLU A 82 -14.32 3.27 -33.75
C GLU A 82 -15.75 2.87 -34.17
#